data_AF-A0A970YIY0-F1
#
_entry.id   AF-A0A970YIY0-F1
#
_cell.length_a   1.000
_cell.length_b   1.000
_cell.length_c   1.000
_cell.angle_alpha   90.00
_cell.angle_beta   90.00
_cell.angle_gamma   90.00
#
_symmetry.space_group_name_H-M   'P 1'
#
loop_
_entity.id
_entity.type
_entity.pdbx_description
1 polymer ?
#
loop_
_entity_poly.entity_id
_entity_poly.type
_entity_poly.pdbx_seq_one_letter_code
_entity_poly.pdbx_strand_id
1 'polypeptide(L)'
;GDKIRDVVRFFAGKAKDAGIRIETCSEKGDFDEFGVNHGSCIDGNLINRLTGKSKQYSKDRYQRSACRCVESVDIGSYNTCLHRCIYCYANFSKKTIDRNFGRYDSKSPILCSHVDARDRITERKG
;
A
#
# COMPACT_ATOMS: atom_id res chain seq x y z
N GLY A 1 -14.19 -21.84 4.74
CA GLY A 1 -15.38 -22.53 4.20
C GLY A 1 -15.13 -22.75 2.73
N ASP A 2 -15.39 -23.96 2.23
CA ASP A 2 -14.91 -24.51 0.94
C ASP A 2 -14.89 -23.53 -0.24
N LYS A 3 -15.86 -22.61 -0.33
CA LYS A 3 -15.94 -21.57 -1.37
C LYS A 3 -14.64 -20.77 -1.57
N ILE A 4 -13.94 -20.35 -0.52
CA ILE A 4 -12.70 -19.57 -0.69
C ILE A 4 -11.58 -20.44 -1.27
N ARG A 5 -11.53 -21.72 -0.90
CA ARG A 5 -10.53 -22.65 -1.44
C ARG A 5 -10.79 -22.90 -2.92
N ASP A 6 -12.05 -23.05 -3.32
CA ASP A 6 -12.43 -23.20 -4.72
C ASP A 6 -11.99 -21.99 -5.56
N VAL A 7 -12.22 -20.78 -5.04
CA VAL A 7 -11.78 -19.53 -5.67
C VAL A 7 -10.24 -19.51 -5.80
N VAL A 8 -9.52 -19.75 -4.71
CA VAL A 8 -8.04 -19.74 -4.72
C VAL A 8 -7.50 -20.80 -5.67
N ARG A 9 -8.02 -22.03 -5.64
CA ARG A 9 -7.65 -23.11 -6.55
C ARG A 9 -7.85 -22.72 -8.02
N PHE A 10 -9.01 -22.14 -8.34
CA PHE A 10 -9.32 -21.72 -9.70
C PHE A 10 -8.34 -20.65 -10.20
N PHE A 11 -8.14 -19.58 -9.43
CA PHE A 11 -7.22 -18.51 -9.80
C PHE A 11 -5.76 -18.99 -9.85
N ALA A 12 -5.34 -19.87 -8.93
CA ALA A 12 -4.00 -20.45 -8.92
C ALA A 12 -3.72 -21.25 -10.20
N GLY A 13 -4.68 -22.06 -10.65
CA GLY A 13 -4.57 -22.78 -11.91
C GLY A 13 -4.39 -21.83 -13.10
N LYS A 14 -5.25 -20.82 -13.22
CA LYS A 14 -5.17 -19.84 -14.31
C LYS A 14 -3.90 -19.00 -14.29
N ALA A 15 -3.47 -18.57 -13.11
CA ALA A 15 -2.25 -17.79 -12.94
C ALA A 15 -1.02 -18.63 -13.30
N LYS A 16 -0.99 -19.91 -12.91
CA LYS A 16 0.08 -20.84 -13.27
C LYS A 16 0.19 -21.02 -14.80
N ASP A 17 -0.93 -21.23 -15.49
CA ASP A 17 -0.95 -21.35 -16.96
C ASP A 17 -0.41 -20.09 -17.65
N ALA A 18 -0.57 -18.92 -17.02
CA ALA A 18 -0.09 -17.64 -17.52
C ALA A 18 1.31 -17.24 -17.01
N GLY A 19 1.97 -18.06 -16.18
CA GLY A 19 3.26 -17.70 -15.55
C GLY A 19 3.18 -16.56 -14.53
N ILE A 20 1.99 -16.29 -14.00
CA ILE A 20 1.73 -15.23 -13.01
C ILE A 20 1.75 -15.85 -11.61
N ARG A 21 2.51 -15.25 -10.69
CA ARG A 21 2.45 -15.58 -9.27
C ARG A 21 1.31 -14.82 -8.61
N ILE A 22 0.54 -15.50 -7.78
CA ILE A 22 -0.52 -14.89 -6.96
C ILE A 22 -0.29 -15.19 -5.48
N GLU A 23 -0.82 -14.31 -4.65
CA GLU A 23 -0.77 -14.40 -3.19
C GLU A 23 -2.11 -13.92 -2.62
N THR A 24 -2.51 -14.46 -1.47
CA THR A 24 -3.69 -13.96 -0.75
C THR A 24 -3.32 -12.77 0.12
N CYS A 25 -4.25 -11.82 0.29
CA CYS A 25 -4.06 -10.67 1.17
C CYS A 25 -5.11 -10.69 2.28
N SER A 26 -4.65 -10.83 3.53
CA SER A 26 -5.51 -10.85 4.73
C SER A 26 -6.60 -11.93 4.73
N GLU A 27 -6.43 -12.99 3.94
CA GLU A 27 -7.36 -14.12 3.92
C GLU A 27 -7.06 -15.08 5.07
N LYS A 28 -8.08 -15.76 5.59
CA LYS A 28 -7.90 -16.75 6.66
C LYS A 28 -7.69 -18.14 6.06
N GLY A 29 -6.79 -18.92 6.67
CA GLY A 29 -6.50 -20.30 6.27
C GLY A 29 -5.23 -20.43 5.43
N ASP A 30 -4.85 -21.67 5.15
CA ASP A 30 -3.65 -22.03 4.40
C ASP A 30 -4.04 -22.53 3.00
N PHE A 31 -3.27 -22.11 1.99
CA PHE A 31 -3.47 -22.41 0.58
C PHE A 31 -2.18 -22.91 -0.10
N ASP A 32 -1.20 -23.35 0.69
CA ASP A 32 0.08 -23.89 0.20
C ASP A 32 -0.10 -25.05 -0.78
N GLU A 33 -1.16 -25.86 -0.63
CA GLU A 33 -1.51 -26.94 -1.56
C GLU A 33 -1.82 -26.46 -2.99
N PHE A 34 -2.19 -25.20 -3.15
CA PHE A 34 -2.40 -24.55 -4.45
C PHE A 34 -1.17 -23.73 -4.89
N GLY A 35 -0.09 -23.74 -4.11
CA GLY A 35 1.10 -22.93 -4.33
C GLY A 35 0.86 -21.43 -4.10
N VAL A 36 -0.14 -21.07 -3.30
CA VAL A 36 -0.52 -19.67 -3.05
C VAL A 36 -0.14 -19.27 -1.63
N ASN A 37 0.86 -18.39 -1.53
CA ASN A 37 1.32 -17.83 -0.25
C ASN A 37 0.42 -16.69 0.22
N HIS A 38 0.56 -16.32 1.49
CA HIS A 38 0.03 -15.07 2.02
C HIS A 38 1.00 -13.92 1.76
N GLY A 39 0.55 -12.93 1.01
CA GLY A 39 1.33 -11.76 0.63
C GLY A 39 1.29 -10.63 1.65
N SER A 40 2.20 -9.67 1.46
CA SER A 40 2.27 -8.42 2.20
C SER A 40 2.47 -7.27 1.21
N CYS A 41 1.58 -6.28 1.19
CA CYS A 41 1.75 -5.12 0.30
C CYS A 41 3.02 -4.32 0.64
N ILE A 42 3.30 -4.17 1.94
CA ILE A 42 4.57 -3.65 2.46
C ILE A 42 5.31 -4.82 3.10
N ASP A 43 6.15 -5.51 2.32
CA ASP A 43 6.86 -6.72 2.73
C ASP A 43 8.26 -6.38 3.27
N GLY A 44 8.47 -6.59 4.57
CA GLY A 44 9.76 -6.35 5.23
C GLY A 44 10.90 -7.23 4.71
N ASN A 45 10.62 -8.48 4.30
CA ASN A 45 11.62 -9.37 3.72
C ASN A 45 12.02 -8.89 2.32
N LEU A 46 11.05 -8.45 1.52
CA LEU A 46 11.32 -7.85 0.22
C LEU A 46 12.13 -6.56 0.37
N ILE A 47 11.76 -5.69 1.31
CA ILE A 47 12.51 -4.45 1.59
C ILE A 47 13.95 -4.78 1.99
N ASN A 48 14.17 -5.72 2.89
CA ASN A 48 15.52 -6.15 3.30
C ASN A 48 16.32 -6.69 2.11
N ARG A 49 15.72 -7.54 1.28
CA ARG A 49 16.35 -8.08 0.07
C ARG A 49 16.75 -6.98 -0.91
N LEU A 50 15.85 -6.03 -1.19
CA LEU A 50 16.09 -4.97 -2.17
C LEU A 50 17.10 -3.92 -1.67
N THR A 51 17.14 -3.68 -0.35
CA THR A 51 18.02 -2.67 0.24
C THR A 51 19.34 -3.21 0.77
N GLY A 52 19.51 -4.54 0.80
CA GLY A 52 20.67 -5.20 1.42
C GLY A 52 20.74 -5.04 2.94
N LYS A 53 19.65 -4.60 3.58
CA LYS A 53 19.59 -4.38 5.03
C LYS A 53 19.04 -5.62 5.74
N SER A 54 19.38 -5.76 7.02
CA SER A 54 18.80 -6.76 7.91
C SER A 54 18.07 -6.06 9.05
N LYS A 55 16.92 -5.45 8.73
CA LYS A 55 16.07 -4.77 9.72
C LYS A 55 14.93 -5.71 10.14
N GLN A 56 14.69 -5.80 11.43
CA GLN A 56 13.46 -6.39 11.94
C GLN A 56 12.34 -5.35 11.88
N TYR A 57 11.21 -5.75 11.30
CA TYR A 57 10.03 -4.90 11.19
C TYR A 57 8.89 -5.47 12.02
N SER A 58 8.14 -4.59 12.69
CA SER A 58 6.90 -4.95 13.35
C SER A 58 5.74 -4.97 12.34
N LYS A 59 4.74 -5.84 12.59
CA LYS A 59 3.46 -5.79 11.86
C LYS A 59 2.79 -4.45 12.12
N ASP A 60 2.21 -3.86 11.08
CA ASP A 60 1.36 -2.68 11.25
C ASP A 60 0.12 -3.02 12.11
N ARG A 61 0.07 -2.41 13.31
CA ARG A 61 -0.99 -2.62 14.30
C ARG A 61 -2.36 -2.13 13.85
N TYR A 62 -2.42 -1.24 12.86
CA TYR A 62 -3.68 -0.69 12.36
C TYR A 62 -4.27 -1.51 11.21
N GLN A 63 -3.52 -2.46 10.65
CA GLN A 63 -4.00 -3.35 9.59
C GLN A 63 -4.77 -4.55 10.15
N ARG A 64 -5.62 -5.15 9.30
CA ARG A 64 -6.41 -6.37 9.59
C ARG A 64 -5.56 -7.44 10.29
N SER A 65 -6.17 -8.25 11.15
CA SER A 65 -5.45 -9.25 11.95
C SER A 65 -4.62 -10.23 11.12
N ALA A 66 -5.15 -10.69 9.98
CA ALA A 66 -4.47 -11.59 9.05
C ALA A 66 -3.53 -10.86 8.07
N CYS A 67 -3.49 -9.53 8.07
CA CYS A 67 -2.57 -8.77 7.23
C CYS A 67 -1.12 -8.97 7.71
N ARG A 68 -0.18 -9.07 6.77
CA ARG A 68 1.24 -9.29 7.06
C ARG A 68 2.12 -8.09 6.72
N CYS A 69 1.52 -6.96 6.31
CA CYS A 69 2.25 -5.72 6.07
C CYS A 69 2.99 -5.25 7.32
N VAL A 70 4.22 -4.80 7.11
CA VAL A 70 4.99 -4.11 8.14
C VAL A 70 4.50 -2.67 8.33
N GLU A 71 4.87 -2.07 9.46
CA GLU A 71 4.58 -0.66 9.73
C GLU A 71 5.06 0.25 8.60
N SER A 72 4.18 1.14 8.17
CA SER A 72 4.44 2.11 7.12
C SER A 72 3.69 3.42 7.38
N VAL A 73 4.06 4.46 6.64
CA VAL A 73 3.43 5.78 6.69
C VAL A 73 3.05 6.15 5.27
N ASP A 74 1.79 6.50 5.06
CA ASP A 74 1.34 7.05 3.79
C ASP A 74 1.92 8.45 3.60
N ILE A 75 2.44 8.71 2.41
CA ILE A 75 3.00 10.00 2.00
C ILE A 75 2.08 10.72 0.99
N GLY A 76 0.97 10.09 0.62
CA GLY A 76 -0.01 10.63 -0.32
C GLY A 76 -0.83 11.78 0.28
N SER A 77 -1.34 12.64 -0.61
CA SER A 77 -2.29 13.69 -0.24
C SER A 77 -3.40 13.76 -1.29
N TYR A 78 -4.65 13.83 -0.84
CA TYR A 78 -5.80 13.90 -1.73
C TYR A 78 -5.83 15.20 -2.54
N ASN A 79 -6.45 15.13 -3.72
CA ASN A 79 -6.60 16.24 -4.65
C ASN A 79 -5.25 16.90 -4.99
N THR A 80 -4.21 16.11 -5.23
CA THR A 80 -2.88 16.61 -5.64
C THR A 80 -2.43 16.05 -6.98
N CYS A 81 -3.01 14.93 -7.44
CA CYS A 81 -2.57 14.24 -8.63
C CYS A 81 -3.20 14.85 -9.90
N LEU A 82 -2.39 15.10 -10.95
CA LEU A 82 -2.87 15.74 -12.18
C LEU A 82 -3.47 14.79 -13.23
N HIS A 83 -3.49 13.49 -12.97
CA HIS A 83 -4.02 12.50 -13.92
C HIS A 83 -5.55 12.56 -14.09
N ARG A 84 -6.28 13.15 -13.13
CA ARG A 84 -7.75 13.39 -13.20
C ARG A 84 -8.57 12.16 -13.61
N CYS A 85 -8.17 10.97 -13.16
CA CYS A 85 -8.85 9.73 -13.55
C CYS A 85 -10.31 9.77 -13.06
N ILE A 86 -11.23 9.39 -13.95
CA ILE A 86 -12.70 9.42 -13.71
C ILE A 86 -13.09 8.61 -12.47
N TYR A 87 -12.34 7.56 -12.15
CA TYR A 87 -12.60 6.64 -11.03
C TYR A 87 -11.66 6.86 -9.84
N CYS A 88 -10.95 7.99 -9.77
CA CYS A 88 -10.00 8.23 -8.69
C CYS A 88 -10.70 8.66 -7.41
N TYR A 89 -10.70 7.81 -6.38
CA TYR A 89 -11.22 8.18 -5.06
C TYR A 89 -10.39 9.28 -4.38
N ALA A 90 -9.08 9.37 -4.70
CA ALA A 90 -8.16 10.33 -4.09
C ALA A 90 -8.24 11.74 -4.74
N ASN A 91 -8.95 11.90 -5.87
CA ASN A 91 -9.03 13.13 -6.65
C ASN A 91 -10.47 13.42 -7.06
N PHE A 92 -11.25 13.93 -6.12
CA PHE A 92 -12.70 14.12 -6.29
C PHE A 92 -13.10 15.55 -6.63
N SER A 93 -12.17 16.52 -6.65
CA SER A 93 -12.48 17.91 -6.97
C SER A 93 -11.43 18.55 -7.88
N LYS A 94 -11.82 18.79 -9.14
CA LYS A 94 -10.98 19.49 -10.13
C LYS A 94 -10.46 20.84 -9.62
N LYS A 95 -11.33 21.66 -9.01
CA LYS A 95 -10.96 22.95 -8.44
C LYS A 95 -9.91 22.82 -7.33
N THR A 96 -10.06 21.84 -6.44
CA THR A 96 -9.09 21.60 -5.37
C THR A 96 -7.77 21.08 -5.90
N ILE A 97 -7.79 20.21 -6.92
CA ILE A 97 -6.59 19.71 -7.60
C ILE A 97 -5.78 20.88 -8.15
N ASP A 98 -6.42 21.76 -8.92
CA ASP A 98 -5.73 22.90 -9.55
C ASP A 98 -5.14 23.84 -8.49
N ARG A 99 -5.88 24.10 -7.41
CA ARG A 99 -5.42 24.93 -6.28
C ARG A 99 -4.22 24.30 -5.55
N ASN A 100 -4.30 23.01 -5.22
CA ASN A 100 -3.25 22.32 -4.48
C ASN A 100 -1.99 22.19 -5.33
N PHE A 101 -2.13 21.82 -6.62
CA PHE A 101 -1.01 21.76 -7.53
C PHE A 101 -0.33 23.12 -7.73
N GLY A 102 -1.08 24.23 -7.71
CA GLY A 102 -0.50 25.58 -7.70
C GLY A 102 0.39 25.89 -6.49
N ARG A 103 0.33 25.08 -5.43
CA ARG A 103 1.20 25.14 -4.24
C ARG A 103 2.31 24.07 -4.27
N TYR A 104 2.48 23.37 -5.39
CA TYR A 104 3.59 22.45 -5.56
C TYR A 104 4.90 23.23 -5.55
N ASP A 105 5.79 22.82 -4.64
CA ASP A 105 7.15 23.30 -4.58
C ASP A 105 8.05 22.11 -4.27
N SER A 106 9.00 21.83 -5.16
CA SER A 106 10.00 20.77 -5.01
C SER A 106 10.89 20.92 -3.76
N LYS A 107 10.99 22.13 -3.20
CA LYS A 107 11.75 22.43 -1.98
C LYS A 107 10.89 22.31 -0.72
N SER A 108 9.57 22.21 -0.85
CA SER A 108 8.68 22.02 0.29
C SER A 108 8.84 20.60 0.85
N PRO A 109 8.88 20.41 2.17
CA PRO A 109 8.95 19.09 2.78
C PRO A 109 7.61 18.32 2.74
N ILE A 110 6.52 18.95 2.29
CA ILE A 110 5.19 18.34 2.20
C ILE A 110 4.58 18.52 0.81
N LEU A 111 3.85 17.50 0.34
CA LEU A 111 3.30 17.46 -1.01
C LEU A 111 2.20 18.51 -1.22
N CYS A 112 2.41 19.43 -2.18
CA CYS A 112 1.43 20.44 -2.60
C CYS A 112 0.94 21.36 -1.47
N SER A 113 1.81 21.66 -0.50
CA SER A 113 1.55 22.58 0.61
C SER A 113 2.89 23.12 1.13
N HIS A 114 2.84 24.03 2.10
CA HIS A 114 4.00 24.51 2.86
C HIS A 114 3.72 24.39 4.36
N VAL A 115 4.79 24.20 5.13
CA VAL A 115 4.73 24.29 6.59
C VAL A 115 4.55 25.77 6.98
N ASP A 116 3.56 26.06 7.82
CA ASP A 116 3.36 27.38 8.40
C ASP A 116 3.27 27.35 9.94
N ALA A 117 3.11 28.52 10.56
CA ALA A 117 3.12 28.67 12.02
C ALA A 117 1.99 27.91 12.75
N ARG A 118 0.98 27.41 12.04
CA ARG A 118 -0.13 26.63 12.59
C ARG A 118 0.15 25.14 12.58
N ASP A 119 1.15 24.70 11.82
CA ASP A 119 1.50 23.29 11.73
C ASP A 119 2.21 22.82 13.00
N ARG A 120 1.85 21.61 13.44
CA ARG A 120 2.53 20.94 14.53
C ARG A 120 3.40 19.82 13.98
N ILE A 121 4.71 20.04 13.95
CA ILE A 121 5.69 19.03 13.57
C ILE A 121 6.13 18.27 14.82
N THR A 122 6.08 16.95 14.75
CA THR A 122 6.52 16.05 15.82
C THR A 122 7.40 14.98 15.23
N GLU A 123 8.46 14.61 15.94
CA GLU A 123 9.26 13.44 15.56
C GLU A 123 8.48 12.15 15.83
N ARG A 124 8.38 11.31 14.80
CA ARG A 124 7.83 9.96 14.97
C ARG A 124 8.90 9.07 15.58
N LYS A 125 8.69 8.66 16.83
CA LYS A 125 9.48 7.59 17.45
C LYS A 125 9.13 6.27 16.75
N GLY A 126 10.16 5.61 16.22
CA GLY A 126 10.07 4.30 15.58
C GLY A 126 10.10 3.16 16.57
#